data_AF-A0A535BMK0-F1
#
_entry.id   AF-A0A535BMK0-F1
#
_cell.length_a   1.000
_cell.length_b   1.000
_cell.length_c   1.000
_cell.angle_alpha   90.00
_cell.angle_beta   90.00
_cell.angle_gamma   90.00
#
_symmetry.space_group_name_H-M   'P 1'
#
loop_
_entity.id
_entity.type
_entity.pdbx_description
1 polymer ?
#
loop_
_entity_poly.entity_id
_entity_poly.type
_entity_poly.pdbx_seq_one_letter_code
_entity_poly.pdbx_strand_id
1 'polypeptide(L)'
;MKVVIFQGPELSELLAQAHGLGSGMAASRKGSSEQFERLNRLAILVAFLQKQVDQSLSKALQFNPALRPQLEARPRVNASGVQEAAARIFDTSAADYFAAMTRNINAIFDLANQLTGSLNVLLNKRVEKFHREVLYTLASAGLGLLVVSVIGFFIMRDITVPLRRVVGIANQIATGDLTLPAASESRKDEIGVLARAFDRMVAALKEMVSVAERIAAGDLAVAVKPQSERDVMGNSLANMVERLSTLVGEVHRSGIQVNTTVNEIAATAKEQQATASEIAATTTEIGATSKEISATSKELVRTMNEVSAVAEQSATLAGSGHVGLTRMEESMHHVMEAAGSINAKLAVLNEKASNINQVVTTITKVADQTNLLSLNAAIEAEKAGEYGRGFAVVATEIRRLADQTAVATYDIAQIVKEIQSAVSAGVMGMDKFSEEVRRGMQEIQQVGGQLSEIIQQVQALAPRCEAVNEGMQAHATGAEQITQALAQLGQAAQQTVESLRQSSQSIDGLNQVSTALRSGVSRFKLVA
;
A
#
# COMPACT_ATOMS: atom_id res chain seq x y z
N MET A 1 24.16 122.97 -5.50
CA MET A 1 23.41 123.00 -6.77
C MET A 1 22.63 124.29 -6.99
N LYS A 2 21.69 124.66 -6.11
CA LYS A 2 20.83 125.87 -6.28
C LYS A 2 21.62 127.19 -6.46
N VAL A 3 22.72 127.37 -5.72
CA VAL A 3 23.63 128.52 -5.85
C VAL A 3 24.33 128.56 -7.22
N VAL A 4 24.79 127.42 -7.72
CA VAL A 4 25.62 127.32 -8.93
C VAL A 4 24.78 127.39 -10.20
N ILE A 5 23.62 126.73 -10.21
CA ILE A 5 22.82 126.55 -11.42
C ILE A 5 21.81 127.69 -11.61
N PHE A 6 21.31 128.29 -10.52
CA PHE A 6 20.21 129.26 -10.59
C PHE A 6 20.65 130.65 -10.10
N GLN A 7 21.02 130.75 -8.82
CA GLN A 7 21.17 132.06 -8.17
C GLN A 7 22.43 132.81 -8.60
N GLY A 8 23.54 132.11 -8.89
CA GLY A 8 24.80 132.71 -9.34
C GLY A 8 24.70 133.34 -10.75
N PRO A 9 24.23 132.60 -11.77
CA PRO A 9 24.02 133.16 -13.11
C PRO A 9 23.07 134.36 -13.13
N GLU A 10 21.93 134.26 -12.43
CA GLU A 10 20.92 135.33 -12.34
C GLU A 10 21.49 136.60 -11.69
N LEU A 11 22.29 136.44 -10.62
CA LEU A 11 22.99 137.54 -9.98
C LEU A 11 24.07 138.17 -10.89
N SER A 12 24.82 137.35 -11.65
CA SER A 12 25.79 137.85 -12.62
C SER A 12 25.12 138.65 -13.74
N GLU A 13 23.94 138.23 -14.19
CA GLU A 13 23.22 138.90 -15.26
C GLU A 13 22.70 140.27 -14.82
N LEU A 14 22.14 140.38 -13.61
CA LEU A 14 21.72 141.66 -13.05
C LEU A 14 22.90 142.61 -12.83
N LEU A 15 24.05 142.08 -12.40
CA LEU A 15 25.28 142.86 -12.31
C LEU A 15 25.76 143.34 -13.69
N ALA A 16 25.69 142.50 -14.72
CA ALA A 16 26.04 142.89 -16.09
C ALA A 16 25.09 143.97 -16.65
N GLN A 17 23.78 143.88 -16.37
CA GLN A 17 22.81 144.89 -16.76
C GLN A 17 23.05 146.23 -16.04
N ALA A 18 23.31 146.20 -14.73
CA ALA A 18 23.68 147.39 -13.96
C ALA A 18 25.02 147.98 -14.41
N HIS A 19 25.99 147.12 -14.77
CA HIS A 19 27.27 147.53 -15.33
C HIS A 19 27.12 148.26 -16.66
N GLY A 20 26.37 147.71 -17.61
CA GLY A 20 26.14 148.31 -18.93
C GLY A 20 25.33 149.61 -18.87
N LEU A 21 24.26 149.64 -18.07
CA LEU A 21 23.42 150.84 -17.90
C LEU A 21 24.19 151.95 -17.17
N GLY A 22 24.87 151.61 -16.07
CA GLY A 22 25.62 152.56 -15.25
C GLY A 22 26.87 153.11 -15.93
N SER A 23 27.60 152.29 -16.69
CA SER A 23 28.78 152.75 -17.44
C SER A 23 28.42 153.75 -18.55
N GLY A 24 27.31 153.54 -19.25
CA GLY A 24 26.79 154.51 -20.23
C GLY A 24 26.37 155.85 -19.60
N MET A 25 25.77 155.81 -18.41
CA MET A 25 25.40 157.02 -17.65
C MET A 25 26.62 157.76 -17.08
N ALA A 26 27.60 157.03 -16.54
CA ALA A 26 28.83 157.62 -15.99
C ALA A 26 29.70 158.27 -17.08
N ALA A 27 29.78 157.68 -18.27
CA ALA A 27 30.58 158.20 -19.38
C ALA A 27 29.98 159.46 -20.02
N SER A 28 28.65 159.53 -20.14
CA SER A 28 27.94 160.68 -20.73
C SER A 28 27.67 161.82 -19.75
N ARG A 29 27.85 161.58 -18.44
CA ARG A 29 27.49 162.49 -17.32
C ARG A 29 26.08 163.07 -17.39
N LYS A 30 25.17 162.40 -18.11
CA LYS A 30 23.75 162.73 -18.22
C LYS A 30 22.95 161.43 -18.18
N GLY A 31 21.79 161.47 -17.54
CA GLY A 31 20.86 160.35 -17.52
C GLY A 31 19.47 160.86 -17.19
N SER A 32 18.44 160.23 -17.75
CA SER A 32 17.06 160.54 -17.37
C SER A 32 16.76 160.05 -15.96
N SER A 33 15.81 160.68 -15.26
CA SER A 33 15.37 160.23 -13.92
C SER A 33 14.93 158.77 -13.91
N GLU A 34 14.35 158.29 -15.02
CA GLU A 34 13.93 156.89 -15.20
C GLU A 34 15.13 155.92 -15.28
N GLN A 35 16.21 156.30 -15.97
CA GLN A 35 17.44 155.49 -16.03
C GLN A 35 18.14 155.38 -14.68
N PHE A 36 18.15 156.47 -13.90
CA PHE A 36 18.71 156.44 -12.55
C PHE A 36 17.87 155.58 -11.59
N GLU A 37 16.53 155.69 -11.65
CA GLU A 37 15.65 154.83 -10.86
C GLU A 37 15.82 153.35 -11.25
N ARG A 38 15.98 153.06 -12.54
CA ARG A 38 16.22 151.70 -13.04
C ARG A 38 17.57 151.14 -12.57
N LEU A 39 18.64 151.94 -12.57
CA LEU A 39 19.94 151.54 -12.05
C LEU A 39 19.88 151.27 -10.53
N ASN A 40 19.18 152.11 -9.77
CA ASN A 40 19.03 151.93 -8.33
C ASN A 40 18.19 150.68 -8.00
N ARG A 41 17.12 150.42 -8.77
CA ARG A 41 16.36 149.16 -8.65
C ARG A 41 17.23 147.94 -8.93
N LEU A 42 18.03 147.98 -10.00
CA LEU A 42 18.97 146.89 -10.31
C LEU A 42 19.96 146.66 -9.17
N ALA A 43 20.49 147.73 -8.56
CA ALA A 43 21.42 147.61 -7.44
C ALA A 43 20.76 147.01 -6.17
N ILE A 44 19.49 147.36 -5.88
CA ILE A 44 18.71 146.73 -4.80
C ILE A 44 18.49 145.23 -5.10
N LEU A 45 18.16 144.90 -6.35
CA LEU A 45 17.94 143.51 -6.78
C LEU A 45 19.22 142.68 -6.68
N VAL A 46 20.36 143.24 -7.08
CA VAL A 46 21.68 142.63 -6.87
C VAL A 46 21.93 142.37 -5.39
N ALA A 47 21.64 143.32 -4.50
CA ALA A 47 21.81 143.15 -3.06
C ALA A 47 20.89 142.06 -2.48
N PHE A 48 19.64 142.00 -2.96
CA PHE A 48 18.69 140.97 -2.56
C PHE A 48 19.15 139.57 -2.97
N LEU A 49 19.53 139.38 -4.24
CA LEU A 49 20.00 138.09 -4.76
C LEU A 49 21.34 137.67 -4.15
N GLN A 50 22.25 138.61 -3.90
CA GLN A 50 23.50 138.31 -3.18
C GLN A 50 23.22 137.76 -1.77
N LYS A 51 22.28 138.35 -1.04
CA LYS A 51 21.87 137.83 0.28
C LYS A 51 21.28 136.42 0.18
N GLN A 52 20.54 136.13 -0.89
CA GLN A 52 19.95 134.81 -1.13
C GLN A 52 21.01 133.76 -1.50
N VAL A 53 22.03 134.14 -2.28
CA VAL A 53 23.22 133.34 -2.56
C VAL A 53 23.95 133.01 -1.26
N ASP A 54 24.20 134.00 -0.40
CA ASP A 54 24.88 133.81 0.88
C ASP A 54 24.11 132.88 1.84
N GLN A 55 22.78 133.02 1.93
CA GLN A 55 21.95 132.10 2.71
C GLN A 55 21.95 130.67 2.17
N SER A 56 21.97 130.51 0.86
CA SER A 56 21.96 129.20 0.22
C SER A 56 23.34 128.53 0.33
N LEU A 57 24.40 129.32 0.30
CA LEU A 57 25.77 128.88 0.53
C LEU A 57 25.98 128.47 1.99
N SER A 58 25.47 129.24 2.96
CA SER A 58 25.59 128.90 4.39
C SER A 58 24.88 127.60 4.74
N LYS A 59 23.68 127.36 4.20
CA LYS A 59 23.00 126.05 4.32
C LYS A 59 23.82 124.91 3.70
N ALA A 60 24.38 125.13 2.50
CA ALA A 60 25.21 124.11 1.85
C ALA A 60 26.46 123.76 2.67
N LEU A 61 27.09 124.77 3.31
CA LEU A 61 28.24 124.62 4.21
C LEU A 61 27.88 123.88 5.50
N GLN A 62 26.66 124.04 6.03
CA GLN A 62 26.19 123.28 7.20
C GLN A 62 26.13 121.78 6.94
N PHE A 63 25.60 121.37 5.77
CA PHE A 63 25.48 119.96 5.42
C PHE A 63 26.78 119.35 4.88
N ASN A 64 27.71 120.18 4.40
CA ASN A 64 28.99 119.76 3.86
C ASN A 64 30.13 120.64 4.40
N PRO A 65 30.51 120.47 5.68
CA PRO A 65 31.51 121.32 6.34
C PRO A 65 32.89 121.29 5.66
N ALA A 66 33.17 120.26 4.86
CA ALA A 66 34.38 120.16 4.04
C ALA A 66 34.52 121.25 2.96
N LEU A 67 33.43 121.93 2.58
CA LEU A 67 33.44 123.02 1.59
C LEU A 67 33.86 124.38 2.19
N ARG A 68 33.90 124.49 3.52
CA ARG A 68 34.12 125.74 4.27
C ARG A 68 35.48 126.41 4.01
N PRO A 69 36.63 125.71 4.12
CA PRO A 69 37.93 126.33 3.87
C PRO A 69 38.13 126.79 2.41
N GLN A 70 37.39 126.20 1.45
CA GLN A 70 37.52 126.53 0.04
C GLN A 70 36.70 127.78 -0.36
N LEU A 71 35.67 128.14 0.43
CA LEU A 71 34.73 129.21 0.10
C LEU A 71 34.86 130.48 0.97
N GLU A 72 35.47 130.40 2.15
CA GLU A 72 35.65 131.57 3.04
C GLU A 72 36.85 132.46 2.65
N ALA A 73 37.78 131.99 1.83
CA ALA A 73 39.08 132.64 1.58
C ALA A 73 39.11 133.64 0.40
N ARG A 74 37.99 133.96 -0.25
CA ARG A 74 37.98 134.69 -1.54
C ARG A 74 36.96 135.84 -1.58
N PRO A 75 37.23 136.90 -2.37
CA PRO A 75 36.42 138.12 -2.40
C PRO A 75 34.98 137.81 -2.82
N ARG A 76 34.02 138.31 -2.04
CA ARG A 76 32.60 138.23 -2.33
C ARG A 76 32.13 139.46 -3.08
N VAL A 77 30.98 139.34 -3.74
CA VAL A 77 30.26 140.48 -4.31
C VAL A 77 29.92 141.44 -3.19
N ASN A 78 30.42 142.66 -3.28
CA ASN A 78 30.13 143.72 -2.35
C ASN A 78 28.87 144.45 -2.81
N ALA A 79 27.71 143.89 -2.46
CA ALA A 79 26.40 144.43 -2.83
C ALA A 79 26.20 145.90 -2.40
N SER A 80 26.69 146.29 -1.21
CA SER A 80 26.63 147.69 -0.76
C SER A 80 27.53 148.59 -1.62
N GLY A 81 28.69 148.08 -2.06
CA GLY A 81 29.55 148.78 -3.01
C GLY A 81 28.90 148.99 -4.39
N VAL A 82 28.05 148.06 -4.85
CA VAL A 82 27.30 148.21 -6.11
C VAL A 82 26.21 149.28 -6.00
N GLN A 83 25.48 149.31 -4.88
CA GLN A 83 24.52 150.38 -4.58
C GLN A 83 25.19 151.74 -4.43
N GLU A 84 26.32 151.81 -3.73
CA GLU A 84 27.06 153.05 -3.53
C GLU A 84 27.63 153.59 -4.86
N ALA A 85 28.16 152.69 -5.70
CA ALA A 85 28.60 153.04 -7.03
C ALA A 85 27.43 153.56 -7.91
N ALA A 86 26.24 152.96 -7.79
CA ALA A 86 25.05 153.42 -8.51
C ALA A 86 24.54 154.78 -7.99
N ALA A 87 24.65 155.05 -6.68
CA ALA A 87 24.24 156.31 -6.07
C ALA A 87 25.19 157.48 -6.40
N ARG A 88 26.49 157.20 -6.55
CA ARG A 88 27.54 158.18 -6.89
C ARG A 88 27.94 158.17 -8.37
N ILE A 89 27.03 157.74 -9.24
CA ILE A 89 27.31 157.50 -10.66
C ILE A 89 27.89 158.71 -11.41
N PHE A 90 27.59 159.95 -10.98
CA PHE A 90 28.07 161.19 -11.59
C PHE A 90 29.32 161.80 -10.92
N ASP A 91 29.62 161.40 -9.68
CA ASP A 91 30.78 161.88 -8.91
C ASP A 91 32.03 161.02 -9.08
N THR A 92 31.85 159.81 -9.63
CA THR A 92 32.95 158.85 -9.85
C THR A 92 33.32 158.81 -11.33
N SER A 93 34.60 158.57 -11.66
CA SER A 93 35.00 158.43 -13.06
C SER A 93 34.37 157.17 -13.67
N ALA A 94 33.99 157.21 -14.94
CA ALA A 94 33.40 156.06 -15.63
C ALA A 94 34.32 154.83 -15.58
N ALA A 95 35.64 155.02 -15.57
CA ALA A 95 36.62 153.95 -15.45
C ALA A 95 36.58 153.28 -14.07
N ASP A 96 36.41 154.05 -12.98
CA ASP A 96 36.35 153.50 -11.62
C ASP A 96 35.05 152.75 -11.36
N TYR A 97 33.91 153.27 -11.86
CA TYR A 97 32.63 152.57 -11.81
C TYR A 97 32.68 151.25 -12.58
N PHE A 98 33.23 151.27 -13.80
CA PHE A 98 33.42 150.08 -14.62
C PHE A 98 34.32 149.06 -13.92
N ALA A 99 35.44 149.48 -13.34
CA ALA A 99 36.35 148.60 -12.62
C ALA A 99 35.73 148.04 -11.32
N ALA A 100 34.95 148.83 -10.58
CA ALA A 100 34.24 148.38 -9.38
C ALA A 100 33.19 147.32 -9.73
N MET A 101 32.43 147.53 -10.81
CA MET A 101 31.37 146.61 -11.20
C MET A 101 31.92 145.35 -11.87
N THR A 102 32.99 145.47 -12.65
CA THR A 102 33.73 144.32 -13.23
C THR A 102 34.33 143.43 -12.14
N ARG A 103 34.87 144.02 -11.05
CA ARG A 103 35.35 143.25 -9.89
C ARG A 103 34.22 142.41 -9.26
N ASN A 104 33.01 142.96 -9.16
CA ASN A 104 31.87 142.23 -8.62
C ASN A 104 31.38 141.11 -9.54
N ILE A 105 31.38 141.33 -10.87
CA ILE A 105 31.05 140.29 -11.86
C ILE A 105 32.09 139.14 -11.78
N ASN A 106 33.38 139.46 -11.76
CA ASN A 106 34.44 138.46 -11.66
C ASN A 106 34.37 137.66 -10.35
N ALA A 107 33.99 138.30 -9.24
CA ALA A 107 33.82 137.62 -7.95
C ALA A 107 32.73 136.52 -7.99
N ILE A 108 31.66 136.67 -8.77
CA ILE A 108 30.65 135.61 -8.96
C ILE A 108 31.16 134.48 -9.85
N PHE A 109 31.85 134.80 -10.94
CA PHE A 109 32.39 133.77 -11.81
C PHE A 109 33.43 132.89 -11.09
N ASP A 110 34.30 133.49 -10.28
CA ASP A 110 35.24 132.76 -9.44
C ASP A 110 34.51 131.85 -8.43
N LEU A 111 33.48 132.38 -7.78
CA LEU A 111 32.64 131.60 -6.85
C LEU A 111 31.96 130.42 -7.56
N ALA A 112 31.40 130.63 -8.76
CA ALA A 112 30.72 129.59 -9.53
C ALA A 112 31.67 128.49 -10.01
N ASN A 113 32.85 128.85 -10.54
CA ASN A 113 33.86 127.89 -10.99
C ASN A 113 34.37 127.02 -9.83
N GLN A 114 34.61 127.61 -8.66
CA GLN A 114 35.05 126.85 -7.49
C GLN A 114 33.98 125.90 -6.94
N LEU A 115 32.75 126.39 -6.76
CA LEU A 115 31.66 125.53 -6.29
C LEU A 115 31.45 124.32 -7.21
N THR A 116 31.66 124.49 -8.52
CA THR A 116 31.59 123.40 -9.50
C THR A 116 32.73 122.40 -9.31
N GLY A 117 33.97 122.87 -9.12
CA GLY A 117 35.13 122.01 -8.85
C GLY A 117 35.00 121.22 -7.54
N SER A 118 34.56 121.86 -6.46
CA SER A 118 34.39 121.21 -5.16
C SER A 118 33.24 120.19 -5.16
N LEU A 119 32.19 120.39 -5.99
CA LEU A 119 31.09 119.44 -6.13
C LEU A 119 31.55 118.12 -6.75
N ASN A 120 32.44 118.18 -7.76
CA ASN A 120 32.97 117.00 -8.44
C ASN A 120 33.81 116.10 -7.51
N VAL A 121 34.60 116.69 -6.60
CA VAL A 121 35.40 115.92 -5.62
C VAL A 121 34.50 115.15 -4.64
N LEU A 122 33.41 115.77 -4.18
CA LEU A 122 32.46 115.13 -3.27
C LEU A 122 31.65 114.01 -3.94
N LEU A 123 31.32 114.16 -5.22
CA LEU A 123 30.65 113.13 -6.03
C LEU A 123 31.55 111.90 -6.22
N ASN A 124 32.81 112.10 -6.63
CA ASN A 124 33.75 110.98 -6.85
C ASN A 124 34.01 110.18 -5.55
N LYS A 125 34.19 110.85 -4.41
CA LYS A 125 34.35 110.17 -3.11
C LYS A 125 33.13 109.32 -2.72
N ARG A 126 31.91 109.71 -3.11
CA ARG A 126 30.71 108.90 -2.86
C ARG A 126 30.62 107.68 -3.77
N VAL A 127 31.02 107.81 -5.04
CA VAL A 127 30.98 106.71 -6.01
C VAL A 127 31.99 105.59 -5.67
N GLU A 128 33.20 105.93 -5.20
CA GLU A 128 34.18 104.92 -4.77
C GLU A 128 33.74 104.14 -3.53
N LYS A 129 33.10 104.82 -2.56
CA LYS A 129 32.59 104.15 -1.35
C LYS A 129 31.52 103.12 -1.70
N PHE A 130 30.66 103.40 -2.69
CA PHE A 130 29.60 102.50 -3.13
C PHE A 130 30.13 101.22 -3.79
N HIS A 131 31.13 101.33 -4.68
CA HIS A 131 31.72 100.15 -5.35
C HIS A 131 32.34 99.16 -4.35
N ARG A 132 32.96 99.68 -3.30
CA ARG A 132 33.62 98.83 -2.29
C ARG A 132 32.62 98.05 -1.44
N GLU A 133 31.45 98.59 -1.13
CA GLU A 133 30.41 97.88 -0.38
C GLU A 133 29.74 96.76 -1.18
N VAL A 134 29.51 96.97 -2.49
CA VAL A 134 28.94 95.95 -3.39
C VAL A 134 29.85 94.73 -3.52
N LEU A 135 31.17 94.94 -3.55
CA LEU A 135 32.14 93.84 -3.67
C LEU A 135 32.13 92.92 -2.44
N TYR A 136 32.02 93.47 -1.22
CA TYR A 136 31.96 92.67 0.01
C TYR A 136 30.68 91.83 0.14
N THR A 137 29.54 92.33 -0.37
CA THR A 137 28.28 91.58 -0.36
C THR A 137 28.33 90.39 -1.32
N LEU A 138 28.92 90.55 -2.51
CA LEU A 138 29.10 89.45 -3.46
C LEU A 138 30.06 88.38 -2.95
N ALA A 139 31.17 88.78 -2.31
CA ALA A 139 32.15 87.84 -1.76
C ALA A 139 31.58 86.96 -0.62
N SER A 140 30.77 87.55 0.27
CA SER A 140 30.12 86.81 1.37
C SER A 140 29.03 85.86 0.88
N ALA A 141 28.25 86.23 -0.14
CA ALA A 141 27.26 85.35 -0.77
C ALA A 141 27.92 84.14 -1.47
N GLY A 142 29.04 84.36 -2.17
CA GLY A 142 29.79 83.28 -2.83
C GLY A 142 30.38 82.27 -1.85
N LEU A 143 30.92 82.74 -0.72
CA LEU A 143 31.45 81.86 0.32
C LEU A 143 30.35 81.01 0.97
N GLY A 144 29.16 81.58 1.19
CA GLY A 144 28.01 80.84 1.72
C GLY A 144 27.56 79.69 0.80
N LEU A 145 27.50 79.93 -0.51
CA LEU A 145 27.13 78.90 -1.49
C LEU A 145 28.14 77.75 -1.54
N LEU A 146 29.43 78.07 -1.43
CA LEU A 146 30.51 77.09 -1.46
C LEU A 146 30.47 76.18 -0.23
N VAL A 147 30.23 76.74 0.96
CA VAL A 147 30.09 75.96 2.21
C VAL A 147 28.89 75.00 2.15
N VAL A 148 27.73 75.46 1.68
CA VAL A 148 26.54 74.60 1.52
C VAL A 148 26.80 73.46 0.53
N SER A 149 27.49 73.74 -0.58
CA SER A 149 27.81 72.74 -1.60
C SER A 149 28.79 71.67 -1.09
N VAL A 150 29.81 72.09 -0.32
CA VAL A 150 30.77 71.17 0.30
C VAL A 150 30.08 70.28 1.35
N ILE A 151 29.25 70.86 2.23
CA ILE A 151 28.49 70.10 3.23
C ILE A 151 27.52 69.11 2.54
N GLY A 152 26.82 69.55 1.49
CA GLY A 152 25.92 68.71 0.71
C GLY A 152 26.65 67.53 0.05
N PHE A 153 27.86 67.75 -0.47
CA PHE A 153 28.69 66.68 -1.03
C PHE A 153 29.10 65.64 0.03
N PHE A 154 29.49 66.09 1.24
CA PHE A 154 29.83 65.18 2.34
C PHE A 154 28.62 64.37 2.82
N ILE A 155 27.45 64.99 2.99
CA ILE A 155 26.21 64.29 3.38
C ILE A 155 25.80 63.28 2.29
N MET A 156 25.87 63.67 1.01
CA MET A 156 25.54 62.77 -0.09
C MET A 156 26.46 61.55 -0.12
N ARG A 157 27.77 61.75 0.08
CA ARG A 157 28.73 60.64 0.09
C ARG A 157 28.56 59.75 1.32
N ASP A 158 28.29 60.33 2.48
CA ASP A 158 28.31 59.61 3.76
C ASP A 158 26.99 58.88 4.08
N ILE A 159 25.87 59.25 3.45
CA ILE A 159 24.56 58.60 3.64
C ILE A 159 24.15 57.78 2.40
N THR A 160 24.20 58.38 1.21
CA THR A 160 23.60 57.80 -0.01
C THR A 160 24.34 56.56 -0.49
N VAL A 161 25.68 56.57 -0.40
CA VAL A 161 26.51 55.45 -0.88
C VAL A 161 26.32 54.20 -0.01
N PRO A 162 26.41 54.27 1.33
CA PRO A 162 26.13 53.11 2.20
C PRO A 162 24.68 52.60 2.06
N LEU A 163 23.69 53.49 1.98
CA LEU A 163 22.29 53.10 1.84
C LEU A 163 22.05 52.33 0.54
N ARG A 164 22.62 52.80 -0.58
CA ARG A 164 22.54 52.12 -1.88
C ARG A 164 23.15 50.72 -1.84
N ARG A 165 24.19 50.50 -1.04
CA ARG A 165 24.83 49.19 -0.85
C ARG A 165 23.93 48.22 -0.08
N VAL A 166 23.31 48.66 1.02
CA VAL A 166 22.35 47.85 1.79
C VAL A 166 21.13 47.49 0.93
N VAL A 167 20.61 48.43 0.14
CA VAL A 167 19.52 48.17 -0.82
C VAL A 167 19.96 47.18 -1.91
N GLY A 168 21.20 47.27 -2.39
CA GLY A 168 21.75 46.30 -3.34
C GLY A 168 21.81 44.88 -2.78
N ILE A 169 22.26 44.73 -1.53
CA ILE A 169 22.29 43.44 -0.82
C ILE A 169 20.86 42.92 -0.63
N ALA A 170 19.90 43.77 -0.25
CA ALA A 170 18.49 43.39 -0.11
C ALA A 170 17.89 42.86 -1.42
N ASN A 171 18.16 43.52 -2.56
CA ASN A 171 17.72 43.07 -3.87
C ASN A 171 18.33 41.71 -4.26
N GLN A 172 19.59 41.45 -3.87
CA GLN A 172 20.23 40.17 -4.15
C GLN A 172 19.69 39.03 -3.26
N ILE A 173 19.42 39.32 -1.98
CA ILE A 173 18.71 38.39 -1.09
C ILE A 173 17.32 38.06 -1.67
N ALA A 174 16.61 39.05 -2.22
CA ALA A 174 15.33 38.83 -2.88
C ALA A 174 15.44 37.94 -4.13
N THR A 175 16.61 37.89 -4.79
CA THR A 175 16.89 36.96 -5.89
C THR A 175 17.42 35.59 -5.41
N GLY A 176 17.60 35.38 -4.10
CA GLY A 176 18.09 34.13 -3.52
C GLY A 176 19.61 34.00 -3.40
N ASP A 177 20.38 35.04 -3.74
CA ASP A 177 21.84 35.03 -3.58
C ASP A 177 22.24 35.50 -2.18
N LEU A 178 22.72 34.56 -1.37
CA LEU A 178 23.22 34.81 -0.02
C LEU A 178 24.75 34.86 0.04
N THR A 179 25.48 34.68 -1.06
CA THR A 179 26.96 34.52 -1.04
C THR A 179 27.72 35.82 -0.73
N LEU A 180 27.00 36.94 -0.61
CA LEU A 180 27.57 38.27 -0.41
C LEU A 180 28.28 38.44 0.94
N PRO A 181 29.36 39.27 0.98
CA PRO A 181 30.03 39.66 2.20
C PRO A 181 29.14 40.55 3.09
N ALA A 182 29.43 40.55 4.39
CA ALA A 182 28.67 41.32 5.39
C ALA A 182 28.51 42.80 5.01
N ALA A 183 27.31 43.33 5.21
CA ALA A 183 26.98 44.73 4.94
C ALA A 183 27.66 45.68 5.94
N SER A 184 28.07 45.17 7.11
CA SER A 184 28.64 45.96 8.20
C SER A 184 30.11 46.32 7.98
N GLU A 185 30.38 47.57 7.57
CA GLU A 185 31.61 48.27 7.96
C GLU A 185 31.46 48.80 9.40
N SER A 186 32.56 49.07 10.13
CA SER A 186 32.64 49.46 11.57
C SER A 186 31.96 50.79 11.95
N ARG A 187 30.74 51.02 11.47
CA ARG A 187 29.94 52.23 11.58
C ARG A 187 28.97 52.09 12.75
N LYS A 188 28.88 53.14 13.57
CA LYS A 188 28.11 53.18 14.84
C LYS A 188 26.78 53.91 14.73
N ASP A 189 26.39 54.33 13.53
CA ASP A 189 25.15 55.08 13.28
C ASP A 189 23.98 54.15 12.91
N GLU A 190 22.85 54.75 12.54
CA GLU A 190 21.61 54.07 12.15
C GLU A 190 21.80 53.19 10.91
N ILE A 191 22.67 53.58 9.98
CA ILE A 191 23.01 52.76 8.81
C ILE A 191 23.80 51.52 9.23
N GLY A 192 24.72 51.66 10.18
CA GLY A 192 25.42 50.52 10.79
C GLY A 192 24.48 49.58 11.55
N VAL A 193 23.47 50.11 12.25
CA VAL A 193 22.43 49.29 12.90
C VAL A 193 21.61 48.52 11.86
N LEU A 194 21.21 49.17 10.76
CA LEU A 194 20.48 48.56 9.65
C LEU A 194 21.31 47.45 8.98
N ALA A 195 22.60 47.69 8.71
CA ALA A 195 23.50 46.70 8.14
C ALA A 195 23.63 45.45 9.03
N ARG A 196 23.79 45.63 10.37
CA ARG A 196 23.82 44.51 11.32
C ARG A 196 22.50 43.75 11.45
N ALA A 197 21.37 44.42 11.23
CA ALA A 197 20.07 43.74 11.18
C ALA A 197 19.94 42.88 9.91
N PHE A 198 20.39 43.38 8.77
CA PHE A 198 20.49 42.63 7.52
C PHE A 198 21.44 41.43 7.63
N ASP A 199 22.62 41.62 8.23
CA ASP A 199 23.59 40.53 8.41
C ASP A 199 23.03 39.39 9.27
N ARG A 200 22.28 39.72 10.34
CA ARG A 200 21.57 38.72 11.16
C ARG A 200 20.49 37.97 10.38
N MET A 201 19.73 38.67 9.53
CA MET A 201 18.73 38.05 8.65
C MET A 201 19.39 37.12 7.62
N VAL A 202 20.47 37.56 6.97
CA VAL A 202 21.23 36.74 6.01
C VAL A 202 21.82 35.51 6.70
N ALA A 203 22.36 35.65 7.91
CA ALA A 203 22.88 34.52 8.69
C ALA A 203 21.79 33.48 8.99
N ALA A 204 20.61 33.92 9.44
CA ALA A 204 19.47 33.02 9.68
C ALA A 204 19.01 32.31 8.40
N LEU A 205 18.95 33.02 7.27
CA LEU A 205 18.62 32.42 5.97
C LEU A 205 19.68 31.41 5.51
N LYS A 206 20.97 31.71 5.68
CA LYS A 206 22.06 30.76 5.37
C LYS A 206 21.99 29.49 6.22
N GLU A 207 21.67 29.62 7.50
CA GLU A 207 21.49 28.48 8.39
C GLU A 207 20.33 27.59 7.94
N MET A 208 19.19 28.19 7.56
CA MET A 208 18.05 27.45 6.99
C MET A 208 18.42 26.72 5.69
N VAL A 209 19.14 27.38 4.78
CA VAL A 209 19.60 26.76 3.53
C VAL A 209 20.54 25.59 3.80
N SER A 210 21.49 25.75 4.73
CA SER A 210 22.39 24.67 5.15
C SER A 210 21.63 23.47 5.70
N VAL A 211 20.58 23.70 6.52
CA VAL A 211 19.73 22.62 7.01
C VAL A 211 18.91 21.98 5.89
N ALA A 212 18.35 22.77 4.97
CA ALA A 212 17.64 22.26 3.80
C ALA A 212 18.53 21.42 2.87
N GLU A 213 19.77 21.82 2.64
CA GLU A 213 20.78 21.05 1.90
C GLU A 213 21.11 19.72 2.58
N ARG A 214 21.23 19.73 3.92
CA ARG A 214 21.43 18.49 4.70
C ARG A 214 20.23 17.54 4.60
N ILE A 215 19.01 18.08 4.68
CA ILE A 215 17.78 17.29 4.49
C ILE A 215 17.73 16.71 3.07
N ALA A 216 18.07 17.50 2.05
CA ALA A 216 18.14 17.05 0.67
C ALA A 216 19.23 15.98 0.45
N ALA A 217 20.32 16.03 1.21
CA ALA A 217 21.35 15.00 1.24
C ALA A 217 20.95 13.74 2.04
N GLY A 218 19.76 13.72 2.64
CA GLY A 218 19.20 12.59 3.39
C GLY A 218 19.52 12.60 4.89
N ASP A 219 20.09 13.67 5.44
CA ASP A 219 20.34 13.80 6.88
C ASP A 219 19.07 14.30 7.59
N LEU A 220 18.17 13.38 7.95
CA LEU A 220 16.96 13.65 8.74
C LEU A 220 17.23 13.66 10.25
N ALA A 221 18.49 13.45 10.67
CA ALA A 221 18.92 13.60 12.06
C ALA A 221 19.27 15.05 12.43
N VAL A 222 19.19 15.97 11.47
CA VAL A 222 19.48 17.39 11.70
C VAL A 222 18.44 18.02 12.64
N ALA A 223 18.91 18.60 13.74
CA ALA A 223 18.07 19.39 14.63
C ALA A 223 17.89 20.81 14.07
N VAL A 224 16.68 21.12 13.59
CA VAL A 224 16.30 22.48 13.25
C VAL A 224 16.06 23.26 14.55
N LYS A 225 16.81 24.34 14.79
CA LYS A 225 16.60 25.23 15.94
C LYS A 225 15.91 26.51 15.46
N PRO A 226 14.60 26.70 15.74
CA PRO A 226 13.92 27.94 15.41
C PRO A 226 14.55 29.13 16.15
N GLN A 227 14.71 30.26 15.46
CA GLN A 227 15.31 31.48 16.03
C GLN A 227 14.38 32.16 17.05
N SER A 228 13.07 31.90 16.98
CA SER A 228 12.06 32.33 17.96
C SER A 228 10.80 31.48 17.84
N GLU A 229 9.89 31.57 18.81
CA GLU A 229 8.56 30.93 18.71
C GLU A 229 7.75 31.39 17.49
N ARG A 230 8.05 32.57 16.93
CA ARG A 230 7.42 33.13 15.72
C ARG A 230 8.21 32.88 14.44
N ASP A 231 9.28 32.09 14.50
CA ASP A 231 10.05 31.71 13.31
C ASP A 231 9.26 30.70 12.47
N VAL A 232 8.41 31.22 11.59
CA VAL A 232 7.54 30.41 10.72
C VAL A 232 8.36 29.45 9.85
N MET A 233 9.50 29.90 9.34
CA MET A 233 10.34 29.10 8.44
C MET A 233 11.04 27.98 9.22
N GLY A 234 11.62 28.29 10.38
CA GLY A 234 12.26 27.31 11.25
C GLY A 234 11.30 26.27 11.79
N ASN A 235 10.13 26.69 12.27
CA ASN A 235 9.10 25.78 12.75
C ASN A 235 8.54 24.88 11.63
N SER A 236 8.34 25.42 10.43
CA SER A 236 7.88 24.63 9.27
C SER A 236 8.92 23.62 8.82
N LEU A 237 10.19 24.01 8.78
CA LEU A 237 11.30 23.13 8.43
C LEU A 237 11.49 22.02 9.48
N ALA A 238 11.37 22.35 10.77
CA ALA A 238 11.39 21.37 11.86
C ALA A 238 10.27 20.32 11.72
N ASN A 239 9.03 20.78 11.48
CA ASN A 239 7.87 19.90 11.28
C ASN A 239 8.05 19.01 10.03
N MET A 240 8.65 19.55 8.96
CA MET A 240 8.96 18.77 7.76
C MET A 240 9.99 17.66 8.05
N VAL A 241 11.08 17.97 8.77
CA VAL A 241 12.08 16.97 9.17
C VAL A 241 11.46 15.89 10.04
N GLU A 242 10.64 16.27 11.02
CA GLU A 242 9.93 15.34 11.89
C GLU A 242 9.03 14.39 11.08
N ARG A 243 8.16 14.93 10.21
CA ARG A 243 7.26 14.12 9.37
C ARG A 243 8.01 13.20 8.41
N LEU A 244 9.08 13.70 7.77
CA LEU A 244 9.90 12.89 6.89
C LEU A 244 10.62 11.77 7.66
N SER A 245 11.16 12.07 8.84
CA SER A 245 11.81 11.10 9.72
C SER A 245 10.82 10.00 10.16
N THR A 246 9.60 10.38 10.57
CA THR A 246 8.54 9.40 10.90
C THR A 246 8.18 8.53 9.71
N LEU A 247 7.92 9.12 8.53
CA LEU A 247 7.56 8.37 7.32
C LEU A 247 8.67 7.40 6.91
N VAL A 248 9.92 7.85 6.87
CA VAL A 248 11.10 7.01 6.55
C VAL A 248 11.26 5.89 7.59
N GLY A 249 11.05 6.17 8.88
CA GLY A 249 11.05 5.17 9.94
C GLY A 249 9.94 4.12 9.81
N GLU A 250 8.73 4.52 9.43
CA GLU A 250 7.60 3.61 9.15
C GLU A 250 7.86 2.74 7.92
N VAL A 251 8.42 3.31 6.84
CA VAL A 251 8.81 2.55 5.65
C VAL A 251 9.92 1.56 5.97
N HIS A 252 10.90 1.95 6.81
CA HIS A 252 11.97 1.05 7.27
C HIS A 252 11.40 -0.15 8.03
N ARG A 253 10.52 0.10 9.02
CA ARG A 253 9.87 -0.94 9.81
C ARG A 253 8.99 -1.85 8.97
N SER A 254 8.23 -1.27 8.05
CA SER A 254 7.40 -2.01 7.09
C SER A 254 8.25 -2.87 6.15
N GLY A 255 9.40 -2.37 5.70
CA GLY A 255 10.35 -3.12 4.87
C GLY A 255 10.93 -4.35 5.59
N ILE A 256 11.26 -4.23 6.88
CA ILE A 256 11.68 -5.36 7.72
C ILE A 256 10.54 -6.38 7.84
N GLN A 257 9.33 -5.92 8.15
CA GLN A 257 8.16 -6.79 8.29
C GLN A 257 7.89 -7.57 7.00
N VAL A 258 7.89 -6.88 5.84
CA VAL A 258 7.73 -7.52 4.52
C VAL A 258 8.81 -8.57 4.29
N ASN A 259 10.07 -8.32 4.65
CA ASN A 259 11.13 -9.31 4.49
C ASN A 259 10.89 -10.57 5.33
N THR A 260 10.49 -10.41 6.59
CA THR A 260 10.14 -11.54 7.47
C THR A 260 9.00 -12.35 6.87
N THR A 261 7.93 -11.70 6.43
CA THR A 261 6.77 -12.36 5.81
C THR A 261 7.15 -13.07 4.50
N VAL A 262 8.03 -12.48 3.68
CA VAL A 262 8.55 -13.13 2.45
C VAL A 262 9.30 -14.41 2.78
N ASN A 263 10.12 -14.43 3.84
CA ASN A 263 10.84 -15.64 4.27
C ASN A 263 9.88 -16.71 4.82
N GLU A 264 8.86 -16.32 5.59
CA GLU A 264 7.81 -17.23 6.07
C GLU A 264 7.04 -17.85 4.90
N ILE A 265 6.59 -17.04 3.94
CA ILE A 265 5.91 -17.53 2.74
C ILE A 265 6.81 -18.47 1.94
N ALA A 266 8.12 -18.18 1.83
CA ALA A 266 9.07 -19.05 1.14
C ALA A 266 9.20 -20.42 1.82
N ALA A 267 9.23 -20.44 3.16
CA ALA A 267 9.26 -21.68 3.93
C ALA A 267 7.97 -22.49 3.73
N THR A 268 6.80 -21.85 3.86
CA THR A 268 5.50 -22.49 3.64
C THR A 268 5.35 -23.01 2.20
N ALA A 269 5.83 -22.28 1.20
CA ALA A 269 5.78 -22.71 -0.20
C ALA A 269 6.60 -23.98 -0.44
N LYS A 270 7.78 -24.09 0.18
CA LYS A 270 8.60 -25.32 0.12
C LYS A 270 7.92 -26.50 0.81
N GLU A 271 7.30 -26.27 1.96
CA GLU A 271 6.57 -27.30 2.70
C GLU A 271 5.37 -27.81 1.88
N GLN A 272 4.56 -26.90 1.32
CA GLN A 272 3.45 -27.26 0.44
C GLN A 272 3.92 -28.01 -0.82
N GLN A 273 5.12 -27.71 -1.33
CA GLN A 273 5.67 -28.42 -2.49
C GLN A 273 5.99 -29.88 -2.14
N ALA A 274 6.57 -30.11 -0.95
CA ALA A 274 6.82 -31.46 -0.45
C ALA A 274 5.50 -32.23 -0.27
N THR A 275 4.51 -31.61 0.38
CA THR A 275 3.17 -32.22 0.56
C THR A 275 2.50 -32.53 -0.76
N ALA A 276 2.54 -31.62 -1.75
CA ALA A 276 1.94 -31.87 -3.07
C ALA A 276 2.63 -33.04 -3.80
N SER A 277 3.95 -33.17 -3.66
CA SER A 277 4.69 -34.31 -4.22
C SER A 277 4.32 -35.62 -3.52
N GLU A 278 4.12 -35.61 -2.20
CA GLU A 278 3.70 -36.77 -1.42
C GLU A 278 2.26 -37.19 -1.77
N ILE A 279 1.36 -36.22 -1.96
CA ILE A 279 0.01 -36.45 -2.47
C ILE A 279 0.07 -37.13 -3.85
N ALA A 280 0.94 -36.68 -4.76
CA ALA A 280 1.07 -37.31 -6.07
C ALA A 280 1.57 -38.76 -5.99
N ALA A 281 2.53 -39.04 -5.10
CA ALA A 281 3.05 -40.38 -4.87
C ALA A 281 1.97 -41.31 -4.29
N THR A 282 1.30 -40.89 -3.22
CA THR A 282 0.21 -41.66 -2.58
C THR A 282 -0.97 -41.86 -3.53
N THR A 283 -1.30 -40.87 -4.36
CA THR A 283 -2.33 -41.00 -5.40
C THR A 283 -2.00 -42.12 -6.39
N THR A 284 -0.73 -42.24 -6.77
CA THR A 284 -0.25 -43.30 -7.69
C THR A 284 -0.37 -44.67 -7.04
N GLU A 285 -0.01 -44.78 -5.76
CA GLU A 285 -0.12 -46.02 -4.98
C GLU A 285 -1.59 -46.46 -4.80
N ILE A 286 -2.47 -45.55 -4.39
CA ILE A 286 -3.91 -45.83 -4.28
C ILE A 286 -4.48 -46.18 -5.67
N GLY A 287 -3.97 -45.58 -6.74
CA GLY A 287 -4.38 -45.90 -8.11
C GLY A 287 -4.02 -47.34 -8.49
N ALA A 288 -2.87 -47.83 -8.04
CA ALA A 288 -2.46 -49.22 -8.24
C ALA A 288 -3.33 -50.19 -7.45
N THR A 289 -3.57 -49.93 -6.17
CA THR A 289 -4.43 -50.79 -5.33
C THR A 289 -5.87 -50.80 -5.81
N SER A 290 -6.39 -49.68 -6.31
CA SER A 290 -7.73 -49.63 -6.91
C SER A 290 -7.83 -50.50 -8.16
N LYS A 291 -6.82 -50.50 -9.04
CA LYS A 291 -6.78 -51.41 -10.18
C LYS A 291 -6.72 -52.87 -9.75
N GLU A 292 -5.97 -53.18 -8.70
CA GLU A 292 -5.90 -54.53 -8.12
C GLU A 292 -7.25 -54.97 -7.54
N ILE A 293 -7.98 -54.08 -6.85
CA ILE A 293 -9.34 -54.34 -6.37
C ILE A 293 -10.26 -54.64 -7.57
N SER A 294 -10.20 -53.87 -8.65
CA SER A 294 -11.03 -54.12 -9.85
C SER A 294 -10.71 -55.49 -10.47
N ALA A 295 -9.43 -55.85 -10.57
CA ALA A 295 -9.00 -57.13 -11.12
C ALA A 295 -9.41 -58.32 -10.24
N THR A 296 -9.13 -58.26 -8.93
CA THR A 296 -9.53 -59.30 -7.97
C THR A 296 -11.04 -59.44 -7.88
N SER A 297 -11.78 -58.33 -8.05
CA SER A 297 -13.23 -58.37 -8.12
C SER A 297 -13.73 -59.16 -9.32
N LYS A 298 -13.21 -58.89 -10.51
CA LYS A 298 -13.57 -59.63 -11.73
C LYS A 298 -13.19 -61.12 -11.63
N GLU A 299 -12.08 -61.45 -10.98
CA GLU A 299 -11.68 -62.84 -10.74
C GLU A 299 -12.63 -63.56 -9.76
N LEU A 300 -13.08 -62.86 -8.71
CA LEU A 300 -14.00 -63.45 -7.74
C LEU A 300 -15.41 -63.65 -8.32
N VAL A 301 -15.86 -62.76 -9.21
CA VAL A 301 -17.07 -62.99 -10.04
C VAL A 301 -16.93 -64.31 -10.83
N ARG A 302 -15.79 -64.51 -11.51
CA ARG A 302 -15.51 -65.75 -12.26
C ARG A 302 -15.55 -66.97 -11.35
N THR A 303 -14.94 -66.87 -10.17
CA THR A 303 -14.90 -67.95 -9.17
C THR A 303 -16.29 -68.27 -8.63
N MET A 304 -17.14 -67.27 -8.39
CA MET A 304 -18.52 -67.48 -7.92
C MET A 304 -19.39 -68.17 -8.98
N ASN A 305 -19.17 -67.87 -10.27
CA ASN A 305 -19.83 -68.61 -11.35
C ASN A 305 -19.40 -70.09 -11.39
N GLU A 306 -18.12 -70.39 -11.15
CA GLU A 306 -17.63 -71.77 -11.04
C GLU A 306 -18.22 -72.50 -9.84
N VAL A 307 -18.28 -71.84 -8.67
CA VAL A 307 -18.91 -72.39 -7.46
C VAL A 307 -20.39 -72.68 -7.70
N SER A 308 -21.11 -71.77 -8.37
CA SER A 308 -22.51 -71.96 -8.73
C SER A 308 -22.72 -73.17 -9.65
N ALA A 309 -21.86 -73.32 -10.68
CA ALA A 309 -21.92 -74.47 -11.58
C ALA A 309 -21.64 -75.81 -10.87
N VAL A 310 -20.63 -75.85 -9.99
CA VAL A 310 -20.31 -77.05 -9.19
C VAL A 310 -21.43 -77.38 -8.20
N ALA A 311 -22.07 -76.37 -7.61
CA ALA A 311 -23.24 -76.55 -6.76
C ALA A 311 -24.41 -77.16 -7.55
N GLU A 312 -24.75 -76.61 -8.71
CA GLU A 312 -25.83 -77.15 -9.55
C GLU A 312 -25.57 -78.61 -9.97
N GLN A 313 -24.33 -78.92 -10.36
CA GLN A 313 -23.92 -80.28 -10.68
C GLN A 313 -24.04 -81.22 -9.47
N SER A 314 -23.65 -80.76 -8.29
CA SER A 314 -23.74 -81.53 -7.04
C SER A 314 -25.19 -81.81 -6.66
N ALA A 315 -26.08 -80.83 -6.80
CA ALA A 315 -27.52 -81.02 -6.58
C ALA A 315 -28.12 -82.04 -7.56
N THR A 316 -27.71 -81.99 -8.82
CA THR A 316 -28.13 -82.96 -9.84
C THR A 316 -27.67 -84.37 -9.50
N LEU A 317 -26.40 -84.54 -9.09
CA LEU A 317 -25.85 -85.84 -8.70
C LEU A 317 -26.55 -86.40 -7.45
N ALA A 318 -26.73 -85.57 -6.42
CA ALA A 318 -27.48 -85.94 -5.21
C ALA A 318 -28.93 -86.33 -5.54
N GLY A 319 -29.59 -85.59 -6.43
CA GLY A 319 -30.94 -85.92 -6.92
C GLY A 319 -31.00 -87.26 -7.63
N SER A 320 -30.02 -87.56 -8.49
CA SER A 320 -29.92 -88.87 -9.15
C SER A 320 -29.69 -90.02 -8.17
N GLY A 321 -28.88 -89.78 -7.13
CA GLY A 321 -28.65 -90.72 -6.02
C GLY A 321 -29.91 -90.98 -5.22
N HIS A 322 -30.68 -89.91 -4.92
CA HIS A 322 -31.96 -90.02 -4.23
C HIS A 322 -32.97 -90.88 -5.02
N VAL A 323 -33.10 -90.65 -6.33
CA VAL A 323 -33.92 -91.51 -7.22
C VAL A 323 -33.42 -92.96 -7.27
N GLY A 324 -32.11 -93.17 -7.14
CA GLY A 324 -31.52 -94.51 -7.00
C GLY A 324 -31.95 -95.22 -5.71
N LEU A 325 -31.96 -94.49 -4.59
CA LEU A 325 -32.40 -95.03 -3.30
C LEU A 325 -33.90 -95.34 -3.27
N THR A 326 -34.74 -94.51 -3.87
CA THR A 326 -36.19 -94.79 -3.98
C THR A 326 -36.45 -96.11 -4.74
N ARG A 327 -35.72 -96.36 -5.82
CA ARG A 327 -35.79 -97.64 -6.56
C ARG A 327 -35.27 -98.82 -5.72
N MET A 328 -34.28 -98.59 -4.86
CA MET A 328 -33.75 -99.61 -3.97
C MET A 328 -34.73 -99.92 -2.83
N GLU A 329 -35.44 -98.92 -2.30
CA GLU A 329 -36.52 -99.09 -1.34
C GLU A 329 -37.66 -99.95 -1.91
N GLU A 330 -38.09 -99.67 -3.15
CA GLU A 330 -39.07 -100.50 -3.87
C GLU A 330 -38.59 -101.95 -4.06
N SER A 331 -37.32 -102.12 -4.45
CA SER A 331 -36.71 -103.46 -4.61
C SER A 331 -36.66 -104.23 -3.29
N MET A 332 -36.34 -103.57 -2.17
CA MET A 332 -36.33 -104.18 -0.84
C MET A 332 -37.74 -104.57 -0.36
N HIS A 333 -38.75 -103.77 -0.70
CA HIS A 333 -40.15 -104.16 -0.47
C HIS A 333 -40.51 -105.47 -1.19
N HIS A 334 -40.12 -105.63 -2.46
CA HIS A 334 -40.32 -106.89 -3.18
C HIS A 334 -39.55 -108.07 -2.57
N VAL A 335 -38.32 -107.85 -2.10
CA VAL A 335 -37.54 -108.88 -1.39
C VAL A 335 -38.23 -109.29 -0.09
N MET A 336 -38.78 -108.34 0.66
CA MET A 336 -39.51 -108.61 1.91
C MET A 336 -40.81 -109.38 1.65
N GLU A 337 -41.54 -109.06 0.58
CA GLU A 337 -42.73 -109.80 0.16
C GLU A 337 -42.38 -111.24 -0.26
N ALA A 338 -41.32 -111.42 -1.05
CA ALA A 338 -40.81 -112.73 -1.44
C ALA A 338 -40.36 -113.56 -0.22
N ALA A 339 -39.75 -112.89 0.77
CA ALA A 339 -39.37 -113.51 2.03
C ALA A 339 -40.56 -114.04 2.81
N GLY A 340 -41.61 -113.21 2.95
CA GLY A 340 -42.88 -113.62 3.56
C GLY A 340 -43.52 -114.81 2.85
N SER A 341 -43.49 -114.85 1.51
CA SER A 341 -44.00 -115.97 0.72
C SER A 341 -43.23 -117.29 0.99
N ILE A 342 -41.91 -117.22 1.08
CA ILE A 342 -41.07 -118.39 1.41
C ILE A 342 -41.38 -118.88 2.83
N ASN A 343 -41.49 -117.97 3.80
CA ASN A 343 -41.83 -118.32 5.18
C ASN A 343 -43.20 -119.03 5.26
N ALA A 344 -44.20 -118.55 4.52
CA ALA A 344 -45.51 -119.21 4.43
C ALA A 344 -45.41 -120.63 3.83
N LYS A 345 -44.60 -120.83 2.78
CA LYS A 345 -44.40 -122.15 2.16
C LYS A 345 -43.65 -123.12 3.10
N LEU A 346 -42.65 -122.64 3.84
CA LEU A 346 -41.93 -123.44 4.83
C LEU A 346 -42.85 -123.87 5.98
N ALA A 347 -43.74 -122.98 6.44
CA ALA A 347 -44.74 -123.32 7.45
C ALA A 347 -45.66 -124.46 6.98
N VAL A 348 -46.13 -124.42 5.73
CA VAL A 348 -46.94 -125.50 5.13
C VAL A 348 -46.13 -126.81 5.04
N LEU A 349 -44.85 -126.74 4.64
CA LEU A 349 -43.98 -127.93 4.60
C LEU A 349 -43.77 -128.53 6.00
N ASN A 350 -43.62 -127.71 7.03
CA ASN A 350 -43.50 -128.16 8.41
C ASN A 350 -44.75 -128.92 8.86
N GLU A 351 -45.94 -128.40 8.53
CA GLU A 351 -47.22 -129.05 8.79
C GLU A 351 -47.34 -130.39 8.05
N LYS A 352 -46.98 -130.44 6.75
CA LYS A 352 -46.99 -131.68 5.97
C LYS A 352 -46.02 -132.72 6.53
N ALA A 353 -44.82 -132.32 6.93
CA ALA A 353 -43.85 -133.21 7.56
C ALA A 353 -44.37 -133.76 8.90
N SER A 354 -45.02 -132.92 9.72
CA SER A 354 -45.71 -133.37 10.94
C SER A 354 -46.80 -134.41 10.67
N ASN A 355 -47.65 -134.16 9.66
CA ASN A 355 -48.69 -135.10 9.26
C ASN A 355 -48.10 -136.44 8.78
N ILE A 356 -47.02 -136.42 7.99
CA ILE A 356 -46.32 -137.64 7.56
C ILE A 356 -45.77 -138.39 8.78
N ASN A 357 -45.14 -137.70 9.74
CA ASN A 357 -44.62 -138.32 10.95
C ASN A 357 -45.72 -139.05 11.75
N GLN A 358 -46.91 -138.47 11.83
CA GLN A 358 -48.08 -139.10 12.47
C GLN A 358 -48.56 -140.35 11.73
N VAL A 359 -48.58 -140.30 10.38
CA VAL A 359 -48.91 -141.46 9.55
C VAL A 359 -47.88 -142.57 9.73
N VAL A 360 -46.59 -142.25 9.66
CA VAL A 360 -45.49 -143.21 9.85
C VAL A 360 -45.59 -143.89 11.21
N THR A 361 -45.80 -143.11 12.29
CA THR A 361 -46.02 -143.64 13.64
C THR A 361 -47.19 -144.63 13.70
N THR A 362 -48.26 -144.37 12.93
CA THR A 362 -49.42 -145.27 12.83
C THR A 362 -49.07 -146.55 12.08
N ILE A 363 -48.32 -146.46 10.97
CA ILE A 363 -47.88 -147.64 10.20
C ILE A 363 -46.95 -148.50 11.05
N THR A 364 -46.01 -147.91 11.81
CA THR A 364 -45.16 -148.67 12.73
C THR A 364 -45.99 -149.45 13.75
N LYS A 365 -47.02 -148.83 14.36
CA LYS A 365 -47.95 -149.52 15.26
C LYS A 365 -48.70 -150.67 14.57
N VAL A 366 -49.12 -150.49 13.31
CA VAL A 366 -49.78 -151.53 12.52
C VAL A 366 -48.81 -152.67 12.18
N ALA A 367 -47.56 -152.35 11.84
CA ALA A 367 -46.51 -153.34 11.58
C ALA A 367 -46.23 -154.17 12.84
N ASP A 368 -46.08 -153.53 14.01
CA ASP A 368 -45.91 -154.22 15.30
C ASP A 368 -47.10 -155.12 15.64
N GLN A 369 -48.33 -154.64 15.43
CA GLN A 369 -49.53 -155.47 15.61
C GLN A 369 -49.57 -156.66 14.64
N THR A 370 -49.22 -156.44 13.38
CA THR A 370 -49.18 -157.49 12.35
C THR A 370 -48.10 -158.52 12.67
N ASN A 371 -46.96 -158.09 13.20
CA ASN A 371 -45.89 -158.95 13.70
C ASN A 371 -46.40 -159.87 14.82
N LEU A 372 -47.08 -159.31 15.83
CA LEU A 372 -47.68 -160.08 16.92
C LEU A 372 -48.79 -161.05 16.45
N LEU A 373 -49.66 -160.61 15.55
CA LEU A 373 -50.71 -161.45 14.95
C LEU A 373 -50.11 -162.62 14.16
N SER A 374 -49.07 -162.36 13.37
CA SER A 374 -48.37 -163.37 12.59
C SER A 374 -47.61 -164.36 13.46
N LEU A 375 -47.04 -163.91 14.60
CA LEU A 375 -46.42 -164.78 15.59
C LEU A 375 -47.45 -165.73 16.22
N ASN A 376 -48.62 -165.21 16.62
CA ASN A 376 -49.71 -166.03 17.16
C ASN A 376 -50.22 -167.03 16.12
N ALA A 377 -50.34 -166.61 14.86
CA ALA A 377 -50.74 -167.48 13.75
C ALA A 377 -49.69 -168.58 13.47
N ALA A 378 -48.39 -168.27 13.56
CA ALA A 378 -47.31 -169.24 13.41
C ALA A 378 -47.31 -170.28 14.54
N ILE A 379 -47.53 -169.85 15.79
CA ILE A 379 -47.65 -170.74 16.95
C ILE A 379 -48.84 -171.69 16.79
N GLU A 380 -50.02 -171.18 16.43
CA GLU A 380 -51.22 -172.03 16.27
C GLU A 380 -51.10 -172.97 15.06
N ALA A 381 -50.36 -172.56 14.02
CA ALA A 381 -50.04 -173.40 12.87
C ALA A 381 -49.05 -174.53 13.21
N GLU A 382 -48.04 -174.31 14.04
CA GLU A 382 -47.16 -175.39 14.55
C GLU A 382 -47.93 -176.37 15.45
N LYS A 383 -48.87 -175.86 16.25
CA LYS A 383 -49.73 -176.63 17.14
C LYS A 383 -50.67 -177.60 16.40
N ALA A 384 -51.05 -177.26 15.17
CA ALA A 384 -51.88 -178.09 14.28
C ALA A 384 -51.11 -179.21 13.54
N GLY A 385 -49.80 -179.34 13.76
CA GLY A 385 -48.97 -180.43 13.22
C GLY A 385 -48.91 -180.45 11.68
N GLU A 386 -49.03 -181.64 11.07
CA GLU A 386 -48.92 -181.83 9.61
C GLU A 386 -49.93 -180.99 8.80
N TYR A 387 -51.11 -180.66 9.36
CA TYR A 387 -52.15 -179.88 8.68
C TYR A 387 -51.90 -178.35 8.73
N GLY A 388 -51.05 -177.86 9.64
CA GLY A 388 -50.74 -176.44 9.80
C GLY A 388 -49.49 -175.96 9.04
N ARG A 389 -48.75 -176.88 8.41
CA ARG A 389 -47.44 -176.61 7.80
C ARG A 389 -47.46 -175.52 6.72
N GLY A 390 -48.52 -175.47 5.89
CA GLY A 390 -48.71 -174.42 4.90
C GLY A 390 -49.04 -173.05 5.52
N PHE A 391 -49.82 -173.03 6.60
CA PHE A 391 -50.16 -171.81 7.34
C PHE A 391 -48.96 -171.24 8.13
N ALA A 392 -48.10 -172.10 8.67
CA ALA A 392 -46.88 -171.69 9.38
C ALA A 392 -45.89 -170.94 8.46
N VAL A 393 -45.78 -171.37 7.19
CA VAL A 393 -44.95 -170.69 6.18
C VAL A 393 -45.53 -169.31 5.87
N VAL A 394 -46.85 -169.19 5.66
CA VAL A 394 -47.50 -167.90 5.40
C VAL A 394 -47.38 -166.96 6.59
N ALA A 395 -47.57 -167.46 7.82
CA ALA A 395 -47.45 -166.67 9.04
C ALA A 395 -46.01 -166.15 9.25
N THR A 396 -45.00 -166.97 8.94
CA THR A 396 -43.59 -166.57 9.00
C THR A 396 -43.25 -165.52 7.93
N GLU A 397 -43.83 -165.62 6.73
CA GLU A 397 -43.65 -164.63 5.66
C GLU A 397 -44.34 -163.31 5.99
N ILE A 398 -45.54 -163.34 6.59
CA ILE A 398 -46.21 -162.13 7.12
C ILE A 398 -45.37 -161.49 8.22
N ARG A 399 -44.77 -162.29 9.12
CA ARG A 399 -43.86 -161.79 10.16
C ARG A 399 -42.66 -161.05 9.56
N ARG A 400 -42.03 -161.69 8.57
CA ARG A 400 -40.89 -161.12 7.84
C ARG A 400 -41.25 -159.81 7.15
N LEU A 401 -42.42 -159.74 6.52
CA LEU A 401 -42.96 -158.52 5.89
C LEU A 401 -43.28 -157.43 6.92
N ALA A 402 -43.81 -157.80 8.09
CA ALA A 402 -44.10 -156.87 9.18
C ALA A 402 -42.81 -156.28 9.77
N ASP A 403 -41.79 -157.11 10.04
CA ASP A 403 -40.46 -156.67 10.47
C ASP A 403 -39.82 -155.74 9.42
N GLN A 404 -39.90 -156.09 8.13
CA GLN A 404 -39.41 -155.23 7.04
C GLN A 404 -40.17 -153.90 6.96
N THR A 405 -41.48 -153.92 7.20
CA THR A 405 -42.31 -152.70 7.22
C THR A 405 -41.94 -151.83 8.42
N ALA A 406 -41.69 -152.41 9.60
CA ALA A 406 -41.25 -151.67 10.78
C ALA A 406 -39.90 -150.97 10.53
N VAL A 407 -38.91 -151.69 9.98
CA VAL A 407 -37.60 -151.11 9.61
C VAL A 407 -37.76 -149.99 8.56
N ALA A 408 -38.52 -150.22 7.50
CA ALA A 408 -38.74 -149.19 6.47
C ALA A 408 -39.47 -147.95 7.02
N THR A 409 -40.43 -148.13 7.92
CA THR A 409 -41.11 -147.00 8.59
C THR A 409 -40.19 -146.23 9.53
N TYR A 410 -39.26 -146.92 10.21
CA TYR A 410 -38.24 -146.27 11.03
C TYR A 410 -37.33 -145.39 10.18
N ASP A 411 -36.88 -145.88 9.03
CA ASP A 411 -36.06 -145.09 8.09
C ASP A 411 -36.83 -143.86 7.56
N ILE A 412 -38.12 -144.01 7.22
CA ILE A 412 -38.96 -142.87 6.82
C ILE A 412 -39.13 -141.88 7.97
N ALA A 413 -39.35 -142.35 9.21
CA ALA A 413 -39.47 -141.48 10.38
C ALA A 413 -38.20 -140.64 10.59
N GLN A 414 -37.02 -141.25 10.39
CA GLN A 414 -35.75 -140.54 10.47
C GLN A 414 -35.65 -139.45 9.39
N ILE A 415 -35.96 -139.76 8.12
CA ILE A 415 -35.95 -138.79 7.03
C ILE A 415 -36.93 -137.64 7.30
N VAL A 416 -38.12 -137.93 7.81
CA VAL A 416 -39.13 -136.91 8.14
C VAL A 416 -38.64 -136.01 9.27
N LYS A 417 -37.98 -136.57 10.28
CA LYS A 417 -37.36 -135.80 11.37
C LYS A 417 -36.23 -134.90 10.86
N GLU A 418 -35.41 -135.38 9.93
CA GLU A 418 -34.39 -134.57 9.26
C GLU A 418 -35.01 -133.43 8.44
N ILE A 419 -36.10 -133.70 7.70
CA ILE A 419 -36.86 -132.67 6.98
C ILE A 419 -37.44 -131.62 7.94
N GLN A 420 -38.07 -132.03 9.06
CA GLN A 420 -38.60 -131.10 10.05
C GLN A 420 -37.50 -130.21 10.64
N SER A 421 -36.35 -130.79 10.97
CA SER A 421 -35.19 -130.04 11.46
C SER A 421 -34.70 -129.03 10.41
N ALA A 422 -34.57 -129.45 9.15
CA ALA A 422 -34.16 -128.58 8.05
C ALA A 422 -35.17 -127.46 7.76
N VAL A 423 -36.47 -127.74 7.82
CA VAL A 423 -37.53 -126.74 7.65
C VAL A 423 -37.53 -125.74 8.81
N SER A 424 -37.40 -126.20 10.06
CA SER A 424 -37.29 -125.31 11.23
C SER A 424 -36.06 -124.40 11.15
N ALA A 425 -34.91 -124.94 10.74
CA ALA A 425 -33.71 -124.16 10.46
C ALA A 425 -33.93 -123.15 9.33
N GLY A 426 -34.66 -123.53 8.28
CA GLY A 426 -35.06 -122.66 7.18
C GLY A 426 -35.94 -121.48 7.62
N VAL A 427 -36.95 -121.73 8.46
CA VAL A 427 -37.82 -120.68 9.02
C VAL A 427 -37.01 -119.69 9.86
N MET A 428 -36.16 -120.17 10.77
CA MET A 428 -35.28 -119.31 11.57
C MET A 428 -34.33 -118.48 10.68
N GLY A 429 -33.78 -119.08 9.62
CA GLY A 429 -32.95 -118.38 8.65
C GLY A 429 -33.70 -117.28 7.92
N MET A 430 -34.97 -117.52 7.59
CA MET A 430 -35.80 -116.56 6.86
C MET A 430 -36.33 -115.42 7.73
N ASP A 431 -36.61 -115.68 9.00
CA ASP A 431 -36.94 -114.65 9.99
C ASP A 431 -35.74 -113.71 10.17
N LYS A 432 -34.54 -114.27 10.32
CA LYS A 432 -33.31 -113.46 10.39
C LYS A 432 -33.07 -112.67 9.10
N PHE A 433 -33.30 -113.27 7.93
CA PHE A 433 -33.20 -112.57 6.66
C PHE A 433 -34.18 -111.40 6.56
N SER A 434 -35.43 -111.59 7.00
CA SER A 434 -36.45 -110.53 6.98
C SER A 434 -36.08 -109.36 7.88
N GLU A 435 -35.50 -109.64 9.05
CA GLU A 435 -35.01 -108.60 9.97
C GLU A 435 -33.81 -107.83 9.39
N GLU A 436 -32.88 -108.52 8.72
CA GLU A 436 -31.75 -107.90 8.01
C GLU A 436 -32.22 -106.98 6.88
N VAL A 437 -33.21 -107.40 6.09
CA VAL A 437 -33.83 -106.57 5.04
C VAL A 437 -34.52 -105.35 5.66
N ARG A 438 -35.26 -105.53 6.76
CA ARG A 438 -35.92 -104.43 7.48
C ARG A 438 -34.92 -103.39 7.98
N ARG A 439 -33.79 -103.82 8.54
CA ARG A 439 -32.69 -102.93 8.94
C ARG A 439 -32.11 -102.20 7.72
N GLY A 440 -31.87 -102.90 6.60
CA GLY A 440 -31.40 -102.30 5.36
C GLY A 440 -32.35 -101.22 4.81
N MET A 441 -33.66 -101.41 4.92
CA MET A 441 -34.64 -100.38 4.53
C MET A 441 -34.54 -99.12 5.41
N GLN A 442 -34.34 -99.26 6.72
CA GLN A 442 -34.16 -98.11 7.61
C GLN A 442 -32.90 -97.31 7.25
N GLU A 443 -31.80 -98.00 6.91
CA GLU A 443 -30.56 -97.34 6.44
C GLU A 443 -30.79 -96.60 5.11
N ILE A 444 -31.50 -97.20 4.15
CA ILE A 444 -31.85 -96.56 2.88
C ILE A 444 -32.66 -95.28 3.11
N GLN A 445 -33.66 -95.32 3.98
CA GLN A 445 -34.47 -94.14 4.31
C GLN A 445 -33.63 -93.04 4.95
N GLN A 446 -32.72 -93.40 5.87
CA GLN A 446 -31.82 -92.45 6.51
C GLN A 446 -30.89 -91.77 5.48
N VAL A 447 -30.27 -92.54 4.59
CA VAL A 447 -29.40 -91.98 3.53
C VAL A 447 -30.22 -91.13 2.55
N GLY A 448 -31.45 -91.54 2.25
CA GLY A 448 -32.40 -90.78 1.43
C GLY A 448 -32.70 -89.40 2.01
N GLY A 449 -32.94 -89.33 3.32
CA GLY A 449 -33.12 -88.07 4.05
C GLY A 449 -31.88 -87.18 4.03
N GLN A 450 -30.68 -87.75 4.27
CA GLN A 450 -29.41 -87.03 4.20
C GLN A 450 -29.16 -86.42 2.80
N LEU A 451 -29.45 -87.16 1.73
CA LEU A 451 -29.35 -86.63 0.37
C LEU A 451 -30.34 -85.48 0.11
N SER A 452 -31.56 -85.58 0.65
CA SER A 452 -32.54 -84.49 0.54
C SER A 452 -32.06 -83.21 1.23
N GLU A 453 -31.45 -83.33 2.41
CA GLU A 453 -30.85 -82.18 3.11
C GLU A 453 -29.69 -81.58 2.29
N ILE A 454 -28.83 -82.40 1.69
CA ILE A 454 -27.74 -81.94 0.81
C ILE A 454 -28.30 -81.15 -0.36
N ILE A 455 -29.34 -81.66 -1.04
CA ILE A 455 -29.98 -80.96 -2.17
C ILE A 455 -30.48 -79.58 -1.72
N GLN A 456 -31.16 -79.51 -0.58
CA GLN A 456 -31.69 -78.25 -0.05
C GLN A 456 -30.56 -77.25 0.30
N GLN A 457 -29.47 -77.72 0.93
CA GLN A 457 -28.33 -76.86 1.27
C GLN A 457 -27.62 -76.32 0.03
N VAL A 458 -27.43 -77.16 -0.98
CA VAL A 458 -26.78 -76.79 -2.25
C VAL A 458 -27.65 -75.80 -3.02
N GLN A 459 -28.97 -75.98 -3.06
CA GLN A 459 -29.89 -75.01 -3.68
C GLN A 459 -29.88 -73.65 -2.97
N ALA A 460 -29.72 -73.64 -1.64
CA ALA A 460 -29.58 -72.41 -0.87
C ALA A 460 -28.26 -71.64 -1.14
N LEU A 461 -27.30 -72.26 -1.84
CA LEU A 461 -26.02 -71.65 -2.20
C LEU A 461 -26.14 -70.69 -3.40
N ALA A 462 -27.06 -70.96 -4.33
CA ALA A 462 -27.29 -70.15 -5.52
C ALA A 462 -27.56 -68.66 -5.22
N PRO A 463 -28.56 -68.30 -4.38
CA PRO A 463 -28.82 -66.88 -4.07
C PRO A 463 -27.66 -66.22 -3.31
N ARG A 464 -26.82 -66.99 -2.60
CA ARG A 464 -25.62 -66.45 -1.93
C ARG A 464 -24.53 -66.11 -2.94
N CYS A 465 -24.33 -66.95 -3.95
CA CYS A 465 -23.36 -66.68 -5.02
C CYS A 465 -23.78 -65.44 -5.82
N GLU A 466 -25.07 -65.28 -6.11
CA GLU A 466 -25.61 -64.06 -6.75
C GLU A 466 -25.34 -62.80 -5.92
N ALA A 467 -25.63 -62.82 -4.63
CA ALA A 467 -25.36 -61.68 -3.74
C ALA A 467 -23.87 -61.29 -3.70
N VAL A 468 -22.96 -62.28 -3.69
CA VAL A 468 -21.53 -62.03 -3.77
C VAL A 468 -21.15 -61.44 -5.14
N ASN A 469 -21.73 -61.94 -6.21
CA ASN A 469 -21.49 -61.45 -7.57
C ASN A 469 -21.89 -59.98 -7.73
N GLU A 470 -23.08 -59.61 -7.23
CA GLU A 470 -23.55 -58.21 -7.20
C GLU A 470 -22.62 -57.31 -6.38
N GLY A 471 -22.25 -57.73 -5.16
CA GLY A 471 -21.31 -57.01 -4.32
C GLY A 471 -19.96 -56.81 -5.00
N MET A 472 -19.50 -57.83 -5.72
CA MET A 472 -18.22 -57.78 -6.39
C MET A 472 -18.21 -56.91 -7.65
N GLN A 473 -19.33 -56.89 -8.38
CA GLN A 473 -19.52 -55.96 -9.49
C GLN A 473 -19.57 -54.50 -9.00
N ALA A 474 -20.20 -54.25 -7.84
CA ALA A 474 -20.17 -52.95 -7.18
C ALA A 474 -18.74 -52.55 -6.75
N HIS A 475 -17.96 -53.48 -6.19
CA HIS A 475 -16.54 -53.24 -5.87
C HIS A 475 -15.71 -52.90 -7.10
N ALA A 476 -15.86 -53.65 -8.20
CA ALA A 476 -15.14 -53.37 -9.45
C ALA A 476 -15.47 -51.97 -10.00
N THR A 477 -16.75 -51.58 -9.97
CA THR A 477 -17.22 -50.27 -10.42
C THR A 477 -16.70 -49.15 -9.50
N GLY A 478 -16.78 -49.34 -8.18
CA GLY A 478 -16.27 -48.37 -7.20
C GLY A 478 -14.76 -48.16 -7.33
N ALA A 479 -14.00 -49.22 -7.60
CA ALA A 479 -12.57 -49.14 -7.87
C ALA A 479 -12.24 -48.37 -9.17
N GLU A 480 -13.04 -48.52 -10.22
CA GLU A 480 -12.90 -47.71 -11.44
C GLU A 480 -13.19 -46.23 -11.16
N GLN A 481 -14.21 -45.91 -10.36
CA GLN A 481 -14.52 -44.53 -9.94
C GLN A 481 -13.41 -43.91 -9.08
N ILE A 482 -12.84 -44.67 -8.13
CA ILE A 482 -11.68 -44.24 -7.33
C ILE A 482 -10.50 -43.93 -8.25
N THR A 483 -10.22 -44.79 -9.23
CA THR A 483 -9.13 -44.56 -10.20
C THR A 483 -9.33 -43.24 -10.97
N GLN A 484 -10.56 -42.93 -11.36
CA GLN A 484 -10.88 -41.67 -12.03
C GLN A 484 -10.73 -40.45 -11.11
N ALA A 485 -11.18 -40.54 -9.87
CA ALA A 485 -11.00 -39.48 -8.87
C ALA A 485 -9.51 -39.22 -8.57
N LEU A 486 -8.71 -40.29 -8.47
CA LEU A 486 -7.26 -40.19 -8.27
C LEU A 486 -6.55 -39.56 -9.47
N ALA A 487 -6.99 -39.82 -10.70
CA ALA A 487 -6.44 -39.14 -11.87
C ALA A 487 -6.62 -37.61 -11.78
N GLN A 488 -7.79 -37.15 -11.33
CA GLN A 488 -8.06 -35.72 -11.09
C GLN A 488 -7.22 -35.18 -9.93
N LEU A 489 -7.07 -35.95 -8.85
CA LEU A 489 -6.29 -35.57 -7.68
C LEU A 489 -4.79 -35.45 -8.02
N GLY A 490 -4.26 -36.38 -8.81
CA GLY A 490 -2.89 -36.33 -9.33
C GLY A 490 -2.65 -35.11 -10.21
N GLN A 491 -3.60 -34.77 -11.09
CA GLN A 491 -3.53 -33.54 -11.90
C GLN A 491 -3.53 -32.29 -11.02
N ALA A 492 -4.39 -32.23 -9.99
CA ALA A 492 -4.45 -31.11 -9.05
C ALA A 492 -3.16 -30.96 -8.24
N ALA A 493 -2.56 -32.07 -7.80
CA ALA A 493 -1.27 -32.06 -7.09
C ALA A 493 -0.16 -31.52 -8.00
N GLN A 494 -0.10 -31.96 -9.26
CA GLN A 494 0.89 -31.47 -10.23
C GLN A 494 0.70 -29.98 -10.54
N GLN A 495 -0.55 -29.51 -10.66
CA GLN A 495 -0.86 -28.11 -10.86
C GLN A 495 -0.51 -27.24 -9.64
N THR A 496 -0.62 -27.81 -8.43
CA THR A 496 -0.19 -27.16 -7.18
C THR A 496 1.33 -26.98 -7.17
N VAL A 497 2.10 -28.01 -7.56
CA VAL A 497 3.56 -27.91 -7.68
C VAL A 497 3.97 -26.81 -8.66
N GLU A 498 3.32 -26.71 -9.82
CA GLU A 498 3.63 -25.65 -10.79
C GLU A 498 3.26 -24.25 -10.27
N SER A 499 2.12 -24.13 -9.58
CA SER A 499 1.70 -22.87 -8.95
C SER A 499 2.68 -22.43 -7.86
N LEU A 500 3.20 -23.37 -7.07
CA LEU A 500 4.22 -23.10 -6.05
C LEU A 500 5.55 -22.69 -6.67
N ARG A 501 5.91 -23.27 -7.81
CA ARG A 501 7.09 -22.85 -8.59
C ARG A 501 6.97 -21.38 -9.03
N GLN A 502 5.78 -20.97 -9.50
CA GLN A 502 5.51 -19.57 -9.85
C GLN A 502 5.49 -18.64 -8.62
N SER A 503 4.92 -19.10 -7.50
CA SER A 503 4.97 -18.37 -6.22
C SER A 503 6.42 -18.16 -5.76
N SER A 504 7.28 -19.17 -5.87
CA SER A 504 8.71 -19.05 -5.55
C SER A 504 9.39 -17.95 -6.36
N GLN A 505 9.10 -17.86 -7.67
CA GLN A 505 9.64 -16.78 -8.51
C GLN A 505 9.14 -15.39 -8.07
N SER A 506 7.87 -15.31 -7.65
CA SER A 506 7.29 -14.05 -7.16
C SER A 506 7.89 -13.63 -5.80
N ILE A 507 8.16 -14.60 -4.93
CA ILE A 507 8.86 -14.41 -3.64
C ILE A 507 10.27 -13.88 -3.87
N ASP A 508 11.01 -14.43 -4.83
CA ASP A 508 12.35 -13.92 -5.18
C ASP A 508 12.29 -12.46 -5.66
N GLY A 509 11.28 -12.13 -6.48
CA GLY A 509 11.03 -10.75 -6.91
C GLY A 509 10.68 -9.80 -5.75
N LEU A 510 9.81 -10.23 -4.82
CA LEU A 510 9.49 -9.47 -3.61
C LEU A 510 10.71 -9.27 -2.71
N ASN A 511 11.58 -10.28 -2.60
CA ASN A 511 12.80 -10.19 -1.82
C ASN A 511 13.78 -9.15 -2.42
N GLN A 512 13.89 -9.11 -3.75
CA GLN A 512 14.65 -8.07 -4.45
C GLN A 512 14.08 -6.67 -4.20
N VAL A 513 12.76 -6.49 -4.33
CA VAL A 513 12.10 -5.19 -4.08
C VAL A 513 12.23 -4.76 -2.62
N SER A 514 12.05 -5.67 -1.67
CA SER A 514 12.24 -5.41 -0.24
C SER A 514 13.67 -4.98 0.08
N THR A 515 14.66 -5.66 -0.52
CA THR A 515 16.08 -5.32 -0.36
C THR A 515 16.41 -3.96 -0.97
N ALA A 516 15.88 -3.66 -2.16
CA ALA A 516 16.05 -2.36 -2.82
C ALA A 516 15.39 -1.22 -2.02
N LEU A 517 14.18 -1.44 -1.50
CA LEU A 517 13.48 -0.49 -0.62
C LEU A 517 14.30 -0.21 0.64
N ARG A 518 14.80 -1.27 1.30
CA ARG A 518 15.65 -1.14 2.49
C ARG A 518 16.92 -0.35 2.18
N SER A 519 17.58 -0.64 1.06
CA SER A 519 18.76 0.09 0.61
C SER A 519 18.46 1.56 0.28
N GLY A 520 17.29 1.86 -0.26
CA GLY A 520 16.84 3.22 -0.54
C GLY A 520 16.57 4.01 0.73
N VAL A 521 15.95 3.38 1.73
CA VAL A 521 15.64 3.98 3.02
C VAL A 521 16.88 4.14 3.89
N SER A 522 17.84 3.22 3.83
CA SER A 522 19.11 3.30 4.58
C SER A 522 20.01 4.47 4.16
N ARG A 523 19.72 5.12 3.02
CA ARG A 523 20.39 6.35 2.60
C ARG A 523 20.04 7.54 3.49
N PHE A 524 18.88 7.50 4.15
CA PHE A 524 18.43 8.53 5.07
C PHE A 524 18.95 8.25 6.49
N LYS A 525 19.60 9.24 7.10
CA LYS A 525 20.00 9.18 8.51
C LYS A 525 18.84 9.60 9.37
N LEU A 526 18.31 8.68 10.17
CA LEU A 526 17.26 8.96 11.15
C LEU A 526 17.87 9.39 12.47
N VAL A 527 17.11 10.15 13.27
CA VAL A 527 17.42 10.37 14.68
C VAL A 527 17.36 9.00 15.38
N ALA A 528 18.44 8.63 16.07
CA ALA A 528 18.55 7.35 16.78
C ALA A 528 17.53 7.21 17.92
#